data_AF-A0A1G6Y2H9-F1
#
_entry.id   AF-A0A1G6Y2H9-F1
#
_cell.length_a   1.000
_cell.length_b   1.000
_cell.length_c   1.000
_cell.angle_alpha   90.00
_cell.angle_beta   90.00
_cell.angle_gamma   90.00
#
_symmetry.space_group_name_H-M   'P 1'
#
loop_
_entity.id
_entity.type
_entity.pdbx_description
1 polymer ?
#
loop_
_entity_poly.entity_id
_entity_poly.type
_entity_poly.pdbx_seq_one_letter_code
_entity_poly.pdbx_strand_id
1 'polypeptide(L)'
;MGEREAREIAGWEYPPPYDFYNMNGEGEEELRGDEAVFDDGSLVGFFCTGAEARVPEGYGAGAYPEGAGIIIDIGLGMNPERTGRGGGMAFLTLILGHLRADRSPAAFRLTVADFNERAIRLYRKAGFRETASFLRNDTRFLVLVKKEK
;
A
#
# COMPACT_ATOMS: atom_id res chain seq x y z
N MET A 1 -11.21 7.62 -6.76
CA MET A 1 -10.73 9.00 -7.04
C MET A 1 -11.28 9.50 -8.37
N GLY A 2 -11.05 10.76 -8.74
CA GLY A 2 -11.48 11.31 -10.04
C GLY A 2 -10.54 10.97 -11.19
N GLU A 3 -10.97 11.30 -12.42
CA GLU A 3 -10.20 11.05 -13.65
C GLU A 3 -8.85 11.75 -13.67
N ARG A 4 -8.80 12.98 -13.16
CA ARG A 4 -7.59 13.80 -13.17
C ARG A 4 -6.52 13.17 -12.29
N GLU A 5 -6.91 12.76 -11.08
CA GLU A 5 -6.01 12.11 -10.13
C GLU A 5 -5.54 10.76 -10.66
N ALA A 6 -6.44 9.95 -11.20
CA ALA A 6 -6.10 8.64 -11.76
C ALA A 6 -5.08 8.76 -12.90
N ARG A 7 -5.28 9.70 -13.84
CA ARG A 7 -4.34 9.96 -14.93
C ARG A 7 -2.98 10.43 -14.44
N GLU A 8 -2.95 11.30 -13.44
CA GLU A 8 -1.68 11.77 -12.86
C GLU A 8 -0.90 10.60 -12.24
N ILE A 9 -1.56 9.74 -11.46
CA ILE A 9 -0.93 8.60 -10.79
C ILE A 9 -0.48 7.54 -11.80
N ALA A 10 -1.29 7.25 -12.82
CA ALA A 10 -0.93 6.32 -13.89
C ALA A 10 0.35 6.76 -14.64
N GLY A 11 0.59 8.08 -14.69
CA GLY A 11 1.80 8.68 -15.27
C GLY A 11 3.00 8.77 -14.32
N TRP A 12 2.93 8.29 -13.08
CA TRP A 12 4.08 8.30 -12.17
C TRP A 12 5.17 7.34 -12.63
N GLU A 13 6.40 7.85 -12.64
CA GLU A 13 7.60 7.09 -12.97
C GLU A 13 8.53 7.01 -11.77
N TYR A 14 8.84 5.79 -11.36
CA TYR A 14 9.82 5.48 -10.34
C TYR A 14 11.12 5.00 -10.98
N PRO A 15 12.29 5.41 -10.46
CA PRO A 15 13.56 4.86 -10.90
C PRO A 15 13.75 3.43 -10.36
N PRO A 16 14.59 2.60 -11.02
CA PRO A 16 14.95 1.28 -10.50
C PRO A 16 15.50 1.32 -9.07
N PRO A 17 15.20 0.29 -8.24
CA PRO A 17 14.41 -0.91 -8.55
C PRO A 17 12.89 -0.74 -8.35
N TYR A 18 12.41 0.51 -8.23
CA TYR A 18 11.00 0.80 -7.93
C TYR A 18 10.14 1.00 -9.18
N ASP A 19 10.75 0.96 -10.36
CA ASP A 19 10.08 0.94 -11.67
C ASP A 19 9.09 -0.21 -11.82
N PHE A 20 9.22 -1.26 -10.98
CA PHE A 20 8.21 -2.30 -10.77
C PHE A 20 6.80 -1.76 -10.51
N TYR A 21 6.67 -0.55 -9.96
CA TYR A 21 5.40 0.09 -9.63
C TYR A 21 4.91 1.08 -10.69
N ASN A 22 5.63 1.24 -11.81
CA ASN A 22 5.20 2.11 -12.90
C ASN A 22 3.98 1.51 -13.59
N MET A 23 2.94 2.32 -13.76
CA MET A 23 1.73 1.91 -14.50
C MET A 23 1.83 2.25 -15.99
N ASN A 24 2.83 3.04 -16.40
CA ASN A 24 3.10 3.40 -17.79
C ASN A 24 1.88 4.01 -18.53
N GLY A 25 1.04 4.76 -17.81
CA GLY A 25 -0.19 5.34 -18.34
C GLY A 25 -1.38 4.37 -18.43
N GLU A 26 -1.24 3.14 -17.95
CA GLU A 26 -2.33 2.18 -17.82
C GLU A 26 -2.92 2.23 -16.40
N GLY A 27 -4.02 1.52 -16.15
CA GLY A 27 -4.57 1.38 -14.79
C GLY A 27 -5.46 2.53 -14.30
N GLU A 28 -5.81 3.51 -15.16
CA GLU A 28 -6.65 4.66 -14.77
C GLU A 28 -8.04 4.21 -14.27
N GLU A 29 -8.62 3.16 -14.85
CA GLU A 29 -9.95 2.66 -14.45
C GLU A 29 -9.92 2.01 -13.06
N GLU A 30 -8.90 1.21 -12.79
CA GLU A 30 -8.66 0.56 -11.50
C GLU A 30 -8.43 1.62 -10.41
N LEU A 31 -7.59 2.63 -10.69
CA LEU A 31 -7.32 3.74 -9.78
C LEU A 31 -8.57 4.55 -9.42
N ARG A 32 -9.61 4.59 -10.27
CA ARG A 32 -10.86 5.28 -9.91
C ARG A 32 -11.55 4.64 -8.71
N GLY A 33 -11.31 3.35 -8.43
CA GLY A 33 -11.76 2.66 -7.22
C GLY A 33 -10.97 3.02 -5.95
N ASP A 34 -9.82 3.68 -6.09
CA ASP A 34 -8.91 3.99 -4.99
C ASP A 34 -9.15 5.37 -4.40
N GLU A 35 -8.60 5.62 -3.21
CA GLU A 35 -8.67 6.91 -2.53
C GLU A 35 -7.43 7.74 -2.80
N ALA A 36 -7.61 8.98 -3.27
CA ALA A 36 -6.53 9.93 -3.47
C ALA A 36 -6.17 10.62 -2.15
N VAL A 37 -4.88 10.88 -1.94
CA VAL A 37 -4.36 11.55 -0.73
C VAL A 37 -3.70 12.85 -1.13
N PHE A 38 -4.13 13.94 -0.48
CA PHE A 38 -3.65 15.29 -0.74
C PHE A 38 -2.93 15.89 0.47
N ASP A 39 -1.93 16.71 0.20
CA ASP A 39 -1.25 17.58 1.17
C ASP A 39 -1.18 18.99 0.58
N ASP A 40 -1.78 19.96 1.26
CA ASP A 40 -1.91 21.36 0.80
C ASP A 40 -2.37 21.48 -0.67
N GLY A 41 -3.42 20.72 -1.03
CA GLY A 41 -3.99 20.67 -2.38
C GLY A 41 -3.13 19.95 -3.43
N SER A 42 -1.95 19.44 -3.06
CA SER A 42 -1.09 18.65 -3.94
C SER A 42 -1.37 17.16 -3.78
N LEU A 43 -1.46 16.42 -4.88
CA LEU A 43 -1.61 14.96 -4.85
C LEU A 43 -0.29 14.31 -4.39
N VAL A 44 -0.32 13.67 -3.21
CA VAL A 44 0.88 13.07 -2.60
C VAL A 44 0.89 11.55 -2.62
N GLY A 45 -0.25 10.92 -2.89
CA GLY A 45 -0.37 9.47 -2.88
C GLY A 45 -1.79 8.99 -3.14
N PHE A 46 -1.95 7.68 -3.04
CA PHE A 46 -3.23 7.00 -3.04
C PHE A 46 -3.19 5.80 -2.10
N PHE A 47 -4.36 5.29 -1.75
CA PHE A 47 -4.48 3.99 -1.11
C PHE A 47 -5.76 3.28 -1.55
N CYS A 48 -5.72 1.95 -1.48
CA CYS A 48 -6.85 1.06 -1.66
C CYS A 48 -6.99 0.17 -0.42
N THR A 49 -8.16 -0.46 -0.26
CA THR A 49 -8.38 -1.42 0.84
C THR A 49 -9.08 -2.69 0.37
N GLY A 50 -8.92 -3.77 1.13
CA GLY A 50 -9.64 -5.02 0.87
C GLY A 50 -8.93 -5.92 -0.14
N ALA A 51 -9.69 -6.55 -1.04
CA ALA A 51 -9.14 -7.53 -1.97
C ALA A 51 -8.13 -6.92 -2.96
N GLU A 52 -8.34 -5.68 -3.39
CA GLU A 52 -7.45 -4.95 -4.30
C GLU A 52 -6.06 -4.66 -3.69
N ALA A 53 -5.96 -4.71 -2.36
CA ALA A 53 -4.69 -4.56 -1.64
C ALA A 53 -3.89 -5.87 -1.49
N ARG A 54 -4.42 -6.99 -1.99
CA ARG A 54 -3.82 -8.32 -1.89
C ARG A 54 -3.24 -8.74 -3.23
N VAL A 55 -2.16 -9.51 -3.18
CA VAL A 55 -1.57 -10.14 -4.38
C VAL A 55 -2.14 -11.56 -4.54
N PRO A 56 -2.68 -11.93 -5.72
CA PRO A 56 -3.42 -13.19 -5.92
C PRO A 56 -2.70 -14.46 -5.46
N GLU A 57 -1.40 -14.59 -5.71
CA GLU A 57 -0.60 -15.77 -5.35
C GLU A 57 -0.53 -15.98 -3.83
N GLY A 58 -0.75 -14.92 -3.04
CA GLY A 58 -0.84 -15.00 -1.58
C GLY A 58 -2.04 -15.80 -1.08
N TYR A 59 -3.13 -15.94 -1.85
CA TYR A 59 -4.28 -16.76 -1.46
C TYR A 59 -3.91 -18.25 -1.39
N GLY A 60 -3.27 -18.77 -2.45
CA GLY A 60 -2.83 -20.16 -2.52
C GLY A 60 -1.74 -20.49 -1.49
N ALA A 61 -0.94 -19.49 -1.11
CA ALA A 61 0.08 -19.61 -0.07
C ALA A 61 -0.46 -19.48 1.37
N GLY A 62 -1.76 -19.23 1.55
CA GLY A 62 -2.35 -19.00 2.88
C GLY A 62 -1.87 -17.72 3.56
N ALA A 63 -1.42 -16.73 2.80
CA ALA A 63 -0.81 -15.50 3.31
C ALA A 63 -1.83 -14.50 3.90
N TYR A 64 -3.12 -14.70 3.63
CA TYR A 64 -4.21 -13.85 4.07
C TYR A 64 -5.21 -14.57 4.99
N PRO A 65 -4.78 -15.09 6.16
CA PRO A 65 -5.71 -15.71 7.09
C PRO A 65 -6.72 -14.67 7.58
N GLU A 66 -7.97 -15.10 7.71
CA GLU A 66 -8.99 -14.34 8.44
C GLU A 66 -8.72 -14.43 9.95
N GLY A 67 -9.01 -13.35 10.67
CA GLY A 67 -8.70 -13.22 12.09
C GLY A 67 -9.93 -13.15 12.99
N ALA A 68 -9.69 -13.19 14.31
CA ALA A 68 -10.69 -12.82 15.30
C ALA A 68 -10.88 -11.29 15.30
N GLY A 69 -11.57 -10.77 14.28
CA GLY A 69 -11.82 -9.34 14.09
C GLY A 69 -11.54 -8.86 12.67
N ILE A 70 -11.95 -7.63 12.36
CA ILE A 70 -11.79 -7.02 11.05
C ILE A 70 -10.29 -6.76 10.80
N ILE A 71 -9.74 -7.37 9.75
CA ILE A 71 -8.41 -7.06 9.22
C ILE A 71 -8.59 -6.22 7.97
N ILE A 72 -7.96 -5.05 7.92
CA ILE A 72 -7.94 -4.21 6.72
C ILE A 72 -6.62 -4.42 6.00
N ASP A 73 -6.69 -5.05 4.83
CA ASP A 73 -5.62 -5.04 3.85
C ASP A 73 -5.53 -3.66 3.19
N ILE A 74 -4.33 -3.11 3.08
CA ILE A 74 -4.06 -1.79 2.51
C ILE A 74 -3.04 -1.94 1.37
N GLY A 75 -3.34 -1.33 0.23
CA GLY A 75 -2.39 -1.05 -0.83
C GLY A 75 -2.19 0.47 -0.87
N LEU A 76 -0.97 0.94 -1.11
CA LEU A 76 -0.68 2.37 -1.12
C LEU A 76 0.53 2.71 -2.00
N GLY A 77 0.48 3.87 -2.62
CA GLY A 77 1.57 4.46 -3.39
C GLY A 77 1.72 5.94 -3.05
N MET A 78 2.96 6.43 -3.05
CA MET A 78 3.28 7.84 -2.85
C MET A 78 3.94 8.40 -4.10
N ASN A 79 3.63 9.65 -4.43
CA ASN A 79 4.22 10.34 -5.57
C ASN A 79 5.77 10.19 -5.55
N PRO A 80 6.39 9.73 -6.66
CA PRO A 80 7.83 9.44 -6.72
C PRO A 80 8.71 10.60 -6.24
N GLU A 81 8.35 11.84 -6.57
CA GLU A 81 9.10 13.05 -6.19
C GLU A 81 9.09 13.34 -4.68
N ARG A 82 8.12 12.77 -3.96
CA ARG A 82 7.97 12.89 -2.49
C ARG A 82 8.64 11.74 -1.74
N THR A 83 9.02 10.67 -2.43
CA THR A 83 9.67 9.50 -1.80
C THR A 83 11.10 9.82 -1.33
N GLY A 84 11.59 9.09 -0.33
CA GLY A 84 12.96 9.27 0.20
C GLY A 84 13.21 10.54 1.04
N ARG A 85 12.21 11.42 1.20
CA ARG A 85 12.33 12.70 1.93
C ARG A 85 11.79 12.68 3.36
N GLY A 86 11.57 11.49 3.93
CA GLY A 86 11.06 11.32 5.31
C GLY A 86 9.54 11.45 5.49
N GLY A 87 8.78 11.82 4.44
CA GLY A 87 7.32 12.00 4.51
C GLY A 87 6.50 10.72 4.67
N GLY A 88 7.07 9.54 4.41
CA GLY A 88 6.33 8.27 4.40
C GLY A 88 5.66 7.91 5.73
N MET A 89 6.24 8.31 6.87
CA MET A 89 5.62 8.04 8.18
C MET A 89 4.36 8.88 8.40
N ALA A 90 4.39 10.15 8.03
CA ALA A 90 3.22 11.02 8.12
C ALA A 90 2.11 10.51 7.18
N PHE A 91 2.48 10.17 5.95
CA PHE A 91 1.56 9.59 4.96
C PHE A 91 0.88 8.30 5.44
N LEU A 92 1.66 7.32 5.89
CA LEU A 92 1.12 6.07 6.42
C LEU A 92 0.23 6.31 7.65
N THR A 93 0.68 7.16 8.58
CA THR A 93 -0.07 7.46 9.80
C THR A 93 -1.41 8.14 9.50
N LEU A 94 -1.46 9.02 8.50
CA LEU A 94 -2.70 9.64 8.02
C LEU A 94 -3.71 8.58 7.56
N ILE A 95 -3.28 7.68 6.68
CA ILE A 95 -4.13 6.60 6.13
C ILE A 95 -4.63 5.68 7.25
N LEU A 96 -3.72 5.21 8.12
CA LEU A 96 -4.10 4.35 9.24
C LEU A 96 -5.04 5.07 10.23
N GLY A 97 -4.85 6.37 10.44
CA GLY A 97 -5.72 7.22 11.26
C GLY A 97 -7.13 7.28 10.70
N HIS A 98 -7.26 7.56 9.41
CA HIS A 98 -8.52 7.61 8.70
C HIS A 98 -9.27 6.27 8.77
N LEU A 99 -8.61 5.16 8.40
CA LEU A 99 -9.21 3.83 8.41
C LEU A 99 -9.57 3.33 9.81
N ARG A 100 -8.79 3.73 10.82
CA ARG A 100 -9.10 3.41 12.22
C ARG A 100 -10.41 4.08 12.66
N ALA A 101 -10.57 5.36 12.33
CA ALA A 101 -11.77 6.11 12.71
C ALA A 101 -13.02 5.59 11.99
N ASP A 102 -12.88 5.19 10.73
CA ASP A 102 -14.00 4.69 9.91
C ASP A 102 -14.45 3.28 10.30
N ARG A 103 -13.49 2.36 10.55
CA ARG A 103 -13.81 0.91 10.58
C ARG A 103 -13.43 0.18 11.86
N SER A 104 -12.73 0.82 12.80
CA SER A 104 -12.28 0.21 14.06
C SER A 104 -11.66 -1.19 13.88
N PRO A 105 -10.64 -1.36 13.00
CA PRO A 105 -10.09 -2.67 12.69
C PRO A 105 -9.34 -3.27 13.87
N ALA A 106 -9.32 -4.60 13.95
CA ALA A 106 -8.46 -5.33 14.88
C ALA A 106 -6.99 -5.35 14.41
N ALA A 107 -6.76 -5.26 13.11
CA ALA A 107 -5.42 -5.16 12.53
C ALA A 107 -5.41 -4.53 11.14
N PHE A 108 -4.24 -4.03 10.76
CA PHE A 108 -3.90 -3.65 9.40
C PHE A 108 -2.92 -4.65 8.81
N ARG A 109 -3.06 -4.93 7.51
CA ARG A 109 -2.17 -5.83 6.76
C ARG A 109 -1.72 -5.17 5.45
N LEU A 110 -0.44 -5.35 5.11
CA LEU A 110 0.17 -4.86 3.87
C LEU A 110 0.93 -6.01 3.21
N THR A 111 0.99 -5.97 1.89
CA THR A 111 1.80 -6.89 1.07
C THR A 111 2.81 -6.08 0.30
N VAL A 112 4.10 -6.45 0.38
CA VAL A 112 5.19 -5.65 -0.19
C VAL A 112 6.25 -6.56 -0.81
N ALA A 113 6.78 -6.17 -1.97
CA ALA A 113 7.91 -6.88 -2.59
C ALA A 113 9.16 -6.73 -1.72
N ASP A 114 9.96 -7.79 -1.58
CA ASP A 114 11.08 -7.84 -0.65
C ASP A 114 12.22 -6.88 -1.01
N PHE A 115 12.39 -6.55 -2.30
CA PHE A 115 13.33 -5.53 -2.77
C PHE A 115 12.92 -4.10 -2.37
N ASN A 116 11.66 -3.87 -1.96
CA ASN A 116 11.18 -2.53 -1.57
C ASN A 116 11.59 -2.19 -0.13
N GLU A 117 12.90 -2.09 0.10
CA GLU A 117 13.48 -1.87 1.43
C GLU A 117 12.97 -0.58 2.09
N ARG A 118 12.71 0.48 1.30
CA ARG A 118 12.19 1.75 1.83
C ARG A 118 10.82 1.56 2.50
N ALA A 119 9.92 0.81 1.86
CA ALA A 119 8.60 0.54 2.38
C ALA A 119 8.68 -0.40 3.59
N ILE A 120 9.48 -1.46 3.50
CA ILE A 120 9.68 -2.41 4.61
C ILE A 120 10.22 -1.71 5.87
N ARG A 121 11.21 -0.83 5.73
CA ARG A 121 11.75 -0.04 6.86
C ARG A 121 10.67 0.87 7.46
N LEU A 122 9.88 1.53 6.61
CA LEU A 122 8.77 2.37 7.04
C LEU A 122 7.73 1.55 7.84
N TYR A 123 7.25 0.44 7.28
CA TYR A 123 6.23 -0.41 7.91
C TYR A 123 6.72 -0.97 9.24
N ARG A 124 7.96 -1.47 9.30
CA ARG A 124 8.54 -1.96 10.56
C ARG A 124 8.65 -0.85 11.61
N LYS A 125 9.03 0.37 11.21
CA LYS A 125 9.07 1.54 12.11
C LYS A 125 7.67 1.93 12.60
N ALA A 126 6.64 1.74 11.78
CA ALA A 126 5.24 1.96 12.14
C ALA A 126 4.62 0.82 12.98
N GLY A 127 5.40 -0.22 13.32
CA GLY A 127 4.98 -1.31 14.19
C GLY A 127 4.40 -2.53 13.47
N PHE A 128 4.48 -2.58 12.14
CA PHE A 128 4.14 -3.79 11.39
C PHE A 128 5.19 -4.89 11.60
N ARG A 129 4.74 -6.13 11.65
CA ARG A 129 5.58 -7.33 11.78
C ARG A 129 5.26 -8.30 10.65
N GLU A 130 6.30 -8.91 10.10
CA GLU A 130 6.15 -9.94 9.06
C GLU A 130 5.44 -11.17 9.64
N THR A 131 4.44 -11.67 8.93
CA THR A 131 3.64 -12.84 9.34
C THR A 131 3.65 -13.95 8.30
N ALA A 132 3.91 -13.63 7.03
CA ALA A 132 4.00 -14.60 5.95
C ALA A 132 4.87 -14.05 4.80
N SER A 133 5.26 -14.93 3.90
CA SER A 133 5.86 -14.56 2.62
C SER A 133 5.49 -15.58 1.55
N PHE A 134 5.43 -15.16 0.29
CA PHE A 134 5.16 -16.03 -0.85
C PHE A 134 5.88 -15.51 -2.10
N LEU A 135 5.92 -16.33 -3.15
CA LEU A 135 6.47 -15.96 -4.45
C LEU A 135 5.34 -15.62 -5.42
N ARG A 136 5.56 -14.60 -6.24
CA ARG A 136 4.83 -14.34 -7.48
C ARG A 136 5.85 -14.23 -8.59
N ASN A 137 5.85 -15.20 -9.51
CA ASN A 137 6.96 -15.40 -10.45
C ASN A 137 8.30 -15.44 -9.68
N ASP A 138 9.26 -14.59 -10.06
CA ASP A 138 10.58 -14.50 -9.40
C ASP A 138 10.64 -13.45 -8.29
N THR A 139 9.53 -12.77 -7.97
CA THR A 139 9.48 -11.75 -6.92
C THR A 139 8.94 -12.33 -5.62
N ARG A 140 9.69 -12.18 -4.53
CA ARG A 140 9.23 -12.52 -3.20
C ARG A 140 8.43 -11.36 -2.60
N PHE A 141 7.27 -11.69 -2.06
CA PHE A 141 6.41 -10.76 -1.33
C PHE A 141 6.42 -11.12 0.16
N LEU A 142 6.46 -10.08 0.99
CA LEU A 142 6.30 -10.16 2.43
C LEU A 142 4.90 -9.66 2.78
N VAL A 143 4.23 -10.35 3.70
CA VAL A 143 2.99 -9.89 4.32
C VAL A 143 3.30 -9.43 5.72
N LEU A 144 2.98 -8.17 6.02
CA LEU A 144 3.21 -7.58 7.33
C LEU A 144 1.89 -7.15 7.96
N VAL A 145 1.76 -7.40 9.26
CA VAL A 145 0.56 -7.11 10.05
C VAL A 145 0.90 -6.19 11.23
N LYS A 146 0.04 -5.20 11.47
CA LYS A 146 0.03 -4.37 12.68
C LYS A 146 -1.30 -4.56 13.39
N LYS A 147 -1.27 -5.11 14.61
CA LYS A 147 -2.47 -5.23 15.46
C LYS A 147 -2.82 -3.87 16.06
N GLU A 148 -4.12 -3.58 16.09
CA GLU A 148 -4.68 -2.48 16.87
C GLU A 148 -4.96 -2.96 18.30
N LYS A 149 -4.95 -2.02 19.25
CA LYS A 149 -5.20 -2.29 20.67
C LYS A 149 -6.60 -1.86 21.04
#